data_AF-A0A3N5ZTL4-F1
#
_entry.id   AF-A0A3N5ZTL4-F1
#
_cell.length_a   1.000
_cell.length_b   1.000
_cell.length_c   1.000
_cell.angle_alpha   90.00
_cell.angle_beta   90.00
_cell.angle_gamma   90.00
#
_symmetry.space_group_name_H-M   'P 1'
#
loop_
_entity.id
_entity.type
_entity.pdbx_description
1 polymer ?
#
loop_
_entity_poly.entity_id
_entity_poly.type
_entity_poly.pdbx_seq_one_letter_code
_entity_poly.pdbx_strand_id
1 'polypeptide(L)'
;MKTKETLFESLTFQLKQGLWEMDDFFKERIKNLELETEHKKHQMEEMQKEKEALLVTIKTLKKINLELNNDREMLLKKLDKKLSRSSVTGILTILLCEDELENDKQIELLKELLKLAMHEEKITKYIREFIHVICNAFTFMDYYQKRTIKRELKKNYDVFNQLFLNAQLSDIRKILIVYHSEKLIDPIDDLLEKLIHSECLYNYIDEDALNIFLYIIYYDKIEQFKKYDRFQKYFNSERIYYSRKIYSLYKLYSIKKDISILQSIVEIFRNKEACIDLFKTEMIKKVLNKIFNIKIEHFNNLYVKETYIKPEDYIYRHPNYSELRNYGYQITNRTDEQRWKSLQKYLNEHSLQETVNELNKRIRLKLGREEDKKRYANAIEKWRFDLNRLKEVYYENDFPWPDIDEEE
;
A
#
# COMPACT_ATOMS: atom_id res chain seq x y z
N MET A 1 -50.24 -92.97 24.67
CA MET A 1 -49.01 -92.55 23.94
C MET A 1 -49.33 -91.88 22.60
N LYS A 2 -50.21 -92.42 21.75
CA LYS A 2 -50.54 -91.87 20.41
C LYS A 2 -51.00 -90.40 20.31
N THR A 3 -51.56 -89.79 21.36
CA THR A 3 -52.13 -88.41 21.33
C THR A 3 -51.14 -87.29 21.61
N LYS A 4 -50.02 -87.56 22.28
CA LYS A 4 -48.98 -86.54 22.53
C LYS A 4 -48.04 -86.40 21.34
N GLU A 5 -47.74 -87.51 20.65
CA GLU A 5 -46.91 -87.52 19.44
C GLU A 5 -47.59 -86.75 18.29
N THR A 6 -48.88 -86.96 18.06
CA THR A 6 -49.65 -86.21 17.04
C THR A 6 -49.71 -84.71 17.31
N LEU A 7 -49.80 -84.31 18.59
CA LEU A 7 -49.84 -82.90 18.99
C LEU A 7 -48.47 -82.23 18.81
N PHE A 8 -47.39 -82.95 19.10
CA PHE A 8 -46.02 -82.49 18.88
C PHE A 8 -45.69 -82.38 17.38
N GLU A 9 -46.13 -83.33 16.56
CA GLU A 9 -45.99 -83.28 15.10
C GLU A 9 -46.75 -82.09 14.50
N SER A 10 -47.97 -81.83 14.96
CA SER A 10 -48.78 -80.67 14.53
C SER A 10 -48.12 -79.33 14.89
N LEU A 11 -47.60 -79.19 16.12
CA LEU A 11 -46.87 -78.00 16.54
C LEU A 11 -45.58 -77.80 15.74
N THR A 12 -44.84 -78.89 15.48
CA THR A 12 -43.61 -78.84 14.69
C THR A 12 -43.89 -78.44 13.24
N PHE A 13 -45.00 -78.91 12.66
CA PHE A 13 -45.43 -78.53 11.32
C PHE A 13 -45.81 -77.04 11.24
N GLN A 14 -46.60 -76.55 12.20
CA GLN A 14 -46.99 -75.12 12.25
C GLN A 14 -45.79 -74.19 12.44
N LEU A 15 -44.82 -74.56 13.30
CA LEU A 15 -43.60 -73.79 13.48
C LEU A 15 -42.73 -73.77 12.22
N LYS A 16 -42.60 -74.91 11.53
CA LYS A 16 -41.89 -74.97 10.25
C LYS A 16 -42.58 -74.11 9.20
N GLN A 17 -43.90 -74.16 9.10
CA GLN A 17 -44.67 -73.34 8.17
C GLN A 17 -44.48 -71.84 8.45
N GLY A 18 -44.59 -71.41 9.72
CA GLY A 18 -44.36 -70.02 10.09
C GLY A 18 -42.92 -69.52 9.83
N LEU A 19 -41.91 -70.40 9.98
CA LEU A 19 -40.53 -70.08 9.63
C LEU A 19 -40.34 -69.92 8.11
N TRP A 20 -41.00 -70.73 7.30
CA TRP A 20 -40.97 -70.62 5.84
C TRP A 20 -41.66 -69.34 5.35
N GLU A 21 -42.85 -69.04 5.87
CA GLU A 21 -43.58 -67.81 5.54
C GLU A 21 -42.78 -66.55 5.93
N MET A 22 -42.07 -66.58 7.06
CA MET A 22 -41.16 -65.49 7.45
C MET A 22 -39.97 -65.37 6.49
N ASP A 23 -39.32 -66.48 6.10
CA ASP A 23 -38.19 -66.46 5.18
C ASP A 23 -38.58 -65.90 3.80
N ASP A 24 -39.75 -66.29 3.28
CA ASP A 24 -40.29 -65.76 2.02
C ASP A 24 -40.62 -64.26 2.13
N PHE A 25 -41.24 -63.83 3.24
CA PHE A 25 -41.49 -62.40 3.49
C PHE A 25 -40.20 -61.57 3.55
N PHE A 26 -39.17 -62.08 4.23
CA PHE A 26 -37.88 -61.38 4.32
C PHE A 26 -37.17 -61.32 2.97
N LYS A 27 -37.20 -62.41 2.17
CA LYS A 27 -36.65 -62.41 0.81
C LYS A 27 -37.33 -61.39 -0.08
N GLU A 28 -38.65 -61.30 -0.05
CA GLU A 28 -39.39 -60.30 -0.82
C GLU A 28 -39.08 -58.88 -0.36
N ARG A 29 -38.99 -58.65 0.95
CA ARG A 29 -38.64 -57.34 1.51
C ARG A 29 -37.22 -56.90 1.13
N ILE A 30 -36.25 -57.82 1.17
CA ILE A 30 -34.86 -57.55 0.75
C ILE A 30 -34.84 -57.15 -0.72
N LYS A 31 -35.51 -57.92 -1.60
CA LYS A 31 -35.58 -57.63 -3.03
C LYS A 31 -36.20 -56.25 -3.32
N ASN A 32 -37.25 -55.88 -2.60
CA ASN A 32 -37.88 -54.57 -2.75
C ASN A 32 -36.96 -53.42 -2.29
N LEU A 33 -36.20 -53.62 -1.21
CA LEU A 33 -35.22 -52.65 -0.71
C LEU A 33 -34.02 -52.51 -1.67
N GLU A 34 -33.57 -53.58 -2.30
CA GLU A 34 -32.52 -53.55 -3.32
C GLU A 34 -32.94 -52.70 -4.52
N LEU A 35 -34.16 -52.90 -5.03
CA LEU A 35 -34.72 -52.09 -6.12
C LEU A 35 -34.87 -50.61 -5.75
N GLU A 36 -35.34 -50.30 -4.54
CA GLU A 36 -35.46 -48.93 -4.06
C GLU A 36 -34.09 -48.25 -3.94
N THR A 37 -33.07 -49.00 -3.49
CA THR A 37 -31.70 -48.52 -3.36
C THR A 37 -31.07 -48.24 -4.73
N GLU A 38 -31.31 -49.11 -5.70
CA GLU A 38 -30.85 -48.95 -7.08
C GLU A 38 -31.49 -47.72 -7.75
N HIS A 39 -32.80 -47.52 -7.55
CA HIS A 39 -33.49 -46.33 -8.05
C HIS A 39 -32.95 -45.03 -7.45
N LYS A 40 -32.74 -45.00 -6.12
CA LYS A 40 -32.13 -43.84 -5.43
C LYS A 40 -30.71 -43.56 -5.91
N LYS A 41 -29.93 -44.61 -6.19
CA LYS A 41 -28.58 -44.46 -6.75
C LYS A 41 -28.61 -43.81 -8.13
N HIS A 42 -29.52 -44.24 -9.00
CA HIS A 42 -29.70 -43.61 -10.32
C HIS A 42 -30.06 -42.12 -10.22
N GLN A 43 -31.01 -41.77 -9.34
CA GLN A 43 -31.37 -40.36 -9.09
C GLN A 43 -30.18 -39.52 -8.58
N MET A 44 -29.36 -40.09 -7.70
CA MET A 44 -28.14 -39.42 -7.23
C MET A 44 -27.14 -39.17 -8.37
N GLU A 45 -26.97 -40.13 -9.27
CA GLU A 45 -26.07 -39.99 -10.43
C GLU A 45 -26.56 -38.92 -11.41
N GLU A 46 -27.86 -38.79 -11.63
CA GLU A 46 -28.45 -37.72 -12.45
C GLU A 46 -28.24 -36.33 -11.82
N MET A 47 -28.54 -36.18 -10.53
CA MET A 47 -28.31 -34.92 -9.81
C MET A 47 -26.84 -34.52 -9.80
N GLN A 48 -25.93 -35.49 -9.72
CA GLN A 48 -24.49 -35.24 -9.75
C GLN A 48 -24.05 -34.70 -11.13
N LYS A 49 -24.56 -35.26 -12.23
CA LYS A 49 -24.31 -34.76 -13.59
C LYS A 49 -24.84 -33.34 -13.79
N GLU A 50 -26.03 -33.04 -13.27
CA GLU A 50 -26.61 -31.70 -13.35
C GLU A 50 -25.78 -30.67 -12.57
N LYS A 51 -25.34 -31.03 -11.36
CA LYS A 51 -24.44 -30.20 -10.55
C LYS A 51 -23.13 -29.89 -11.28
N GLU A 52 -22.53 -30.87 -11.94
CA GLU A 52 -21.31 -30.67 -12.73
C GLU A 52 -21.53 -29.73 -13.92
N ALA A 53 -22.65 -29.88 -14.63
CA ALA A 53 -23.03 -28.98 -15.72
C ALA A 53 -23.25 -27.52 -15.24
N LEU A 54 -23.89 -27.34 -14.08
CA LEU A 54 -24.06 -26.02 -13.47
C LEU A 54 -22.72 -25.39 -13.04
N LEU A 55 -21.79 -26.20 -12.50
CA LEU A 55 -20.45 -25.71 -12.13
C LEU A 55 -19.66 -25.23 -13.35
N VAL A 56 -19.79 -25.89 -14.51
CA VAL A 56 -19.20 -25.42 -15.77
C VAL A 56 -19.80 -24.07 -16.15
N THR A 57 -21.12 -23.94 -16.13
CA THR A 57 -21.83 -22.69 -16.45
C THR A 57 -21.39 -21.53 -15.54
N ILE A 58 -21.26 -21.78 -14.22
CA ILE A 58 -20.78 -20.78 -13.26
C ILE A 58 -19.36 -20.32 -13.59
N LYS A 59 -18.45 -21.23 -13.98
CA LYS A 59 -17.09 -20.87 -14.38
C LYS A 59 -17.11 -19.97 -15.63
N THR A 60 -17.94 -20.29 -16.61
CA THR A 60 -18.09 -19.48 -17.83
C THR A 60 -18.63 -18.08 -17.51
N LEU A 61 -19.66 -17.97 -16.67
CA LEU A 61 -20.22 -16.69 -16.26
C LEU A 61 -19.22 -15.82 -15.48
N LYS A 62 -18.40 -16.43 -14.62
CA LYS A 62 -17.31 -15.71 -13.92
C LYS A 62 -16.29 -15.14 -14.89
N LYS A 63 -15.94 -15.88 -15.95
CA LYS A 63 -15.02 -15.42 -16.99
C LYS A 63 -15.60 -14.22 -17.74
N ILE A 64 -16.87 -14.31 -18.18
CA ILE A 64 -17.56 -13.21 -18.87
C ILE A 64 -17.65 -11.96 -17.98
N ASN A 65 -17.94 -12.12 -16.68
CA ASN A 65 -18.02 -10.99 -15.76
C ASN A 65 -16.65 -10.31 -15.56
N LEU A 66 -15.56 -11.08 -15.54
CA LEU A 66 -14.21 -10.51 -15.50
C LEU A 66 -13.90 -9.69 -16.75
N GLU A 67 -14.26 -10.21 -17.94
CA GLU A 67 -14.08 -9.51 -19.22
C GLU A 67 -14.88 -8.19 -19.24
N LEU A 68 -16.15 -8.21 -18.83
CA LEU A 68 -17.00 -7.01 -18.76
C LEU A 68 -16.47 -5.96 -17.77
N ASN A 69 -15.90 -6.36 -16.63
CA ASN A 69 -15.31 -5.42 -15.69
C ASN A 69 -14.05 -4.75 -16.25
N ASN A 70 -13.21 -5.51 -16.97
CA ASN A 70 -12.05 -4.95 -17.66
C ASN A 70 -12.46 -3.95 -18.74
N ASP A 71 -13.50 -4.27 -19.53
CA ASP A 71 -14.04 -3.36 -20.54
C ASP A 71 -14.61 -2.09 -19.92
N ARG A 72 -15.34 -2.21 -18.80
CA ARG A 72 -15.86 -1.08 -18.04
C ARG A 72 -14.74 -0.17 -17.54
N GLU A 73 -13.68 -0.71 -16.95
CA GLU A 73 -12.52 0.09 -16.54
C GLU A 73 -11.85 0.80 -17.72
N MET A 74 -11.71 0.11 -18.86
CA MET A 74 -11.14 0.71 -20.07
C MET A 74 -12.00 1.86 -20.58
N LEU A 75 -13.33 1.70 -20.58
CA LEU A 75 -14.27 2.74 -20.99
C LEU A 75 -14.26 3.93 -20.02
N LEU A 76 -14.17 3.70 -18.71
CA LEU A 76 -14.03 4.77 -17.71
C LEU A 76 -12.75 5.58 -17.92
N LYS A 77 -11.61 4.92 -18.14
CA LYS A 77 -10.35 5.60 -18.49
C LYS A 77 -10.46 6.44 -19.75
N LYS A 78 -11.14 5.93 -20.79
CA LYS A 78 -11.39 6.68 -22.04
C LYS A 78 -12.33 7.87 -21.82
N LEU A 79 -13.33 7.73 -20.95
CA LEU A 79 -14.27 8.79 -20.58
C LEU A 79 -13.56 9.89 -19.79
N ASP A 80 -12.77 9.54 -18.78
CA ASP A 80 -11.98 10.47 -17.97
C ASP A 80 -11.00 11.26 -18.85
N LYS A 81 -10.33 10.59 -19.80
CA LYS A 81 -9.44 11.24 -20.77
C LYS A 81 -10.16 12.20 -21.73
N LYS A 82 -11.45 11.97 -22.01
CA LYS A 82 -12.28 12.89 -22.81
C LYS A 82 -12.82 14.05 -21.98
N LEU A 83 -13.23 13.80 -20.75
CA LEU A 83 -13.72 14.80 -19.80
C LEU A 83 -12.61 15.79 -19.38
N SER A 84 -11.38 15.33 -19.22
CA SER A 84 -10.23 16.21 -18.98
C SER A 84 -9.88 17.10 -20.19
N ARG A 85 -10.35 16.77 -21.40
CA ARG A 85 -10.07 17.56 -22.63
C ARG A 85 -11.13 18.62 -22.96
N SER A 86 -12.20 18.75 -22.17
CA SER A 86 -13.32 19.68 -22.46
C SER A 86 -13.24 21.02 -21.72
N SER A 87 -12.34 21.16 -20.73
CA SER A 87 -12.12 22.39 -19.98
C SER A 87 -10.71 22.92 -20.18
N VAL A 88 -10.54 24.25 -20.14
CA VAL A 88 -9.22 24.91 -20.26
C VAL A 88 -8.25 24.39 -19.19
N THR A 89 -8.74 24.16 -17.97
CA THR A 89 -7.96 23.64 -16.84
C THR A 89 -7.59 22.17 -17.00
N GLY A 90 -8.47 21.35 -17.56
CA GLY A 90 -8.15 19.97 -17.90
C GLY A 90 -7.13 19.85 -19.05
N ILE A 91 -7.24 20.71 -20.07
CA ILE A 91 -6.26 20.81 -21.17
C ILE A 91 -4.89 21.21 -20.62
N LEU A 92 -4.82 22.26 -19.79
CA LEU A 92 -3.57 22.70 -19.17
C LEU A 92 -2.97 21.62 -18.25
N THR A 93 -3.79 20.89 -17.51
CA THR A 93 -3.31 19.77 -16.68
C THR A 93 -2.66 18.70 -17.52
N ILE A 94 -3.31 18.27 -18.62
CA ILE A 94 -2.74 17.27 -19.54
C ILE A 94 -1.42 17.78 -20.13
N LEU A 95 -1.39 19.00 -20.67
CA LEU A 95 -0.19 19.57 -21.28
C LEU A 95 1.00 19.66 -20.30
N LEU A 96 0.72 19.92 -19.02
CA LEU A 96 1.74 20.07 -17.98
C LEU A 96 2.12 18.77 -17.27
N CYS A 97 1.28 17.73 -17.33
CA CYS A 97 1.47 16.49 -16.56
C CYS A 97 1.66 15.25 -17.44
N GLU A 98 1.27 15.28 -18.71
CA GLU A 98 1.58 14.25 -19.70
C GLU A 98 2.82 14.68 -20.52
N ASP A 99 3.61 13.72 -21.00
CA ASP A 99 4.81 13.93 -21.85
C ASP A 99 4.46 14.49 -23.25
N GLU A 100 3.35 15.23 -23.39
CA GLU A 100 2.88 15.83 -24.65
C GLU A 100 3.65 17.11 -25.02
N LEU A 101 4.36 17.73 -24.07
CA LEU A 101 5.22 18.91 -24.29
C LEU A 101 6.66 18.64 -23.87
N GLU A 102 7.61 19.19 -24.62
CA GLU A 102 9.02 19.23 -24.22
C GLU A 102 9.19 19.99 -22.89
N ASN A 103 10.12 19.52 -22.05
CA ASN A 103 10.32 20.04 -20.70
C ASN A 103 10.52 21.56 -20.63
N ASP A 104 11.23 22.16 -21.60
CA ASP A 104 11.47 23.61 -21.65
C ASP A 104 10.18 24.40 -21.93
N LYS A 105 9.32 23.87 -22.80
CA LYS A 105 8.00 24.47 -23.11
C LYS A 105 7.05 24.36 -21.92
N GLN A 106 7.11 23.27 -21.16
CA GLN A 106 6.35 23.14 -19.91
C GLN A 106 6.79 24.19 -18.89
N ILE A 107 8.09 24.42 -18.71
CA ILE A 107 8.63 25.45 -17.81
C ILE A 107 8.19 26.84 -18.27
N GLU A 108 8.28 27.15 -19.56
CA GLU A 108 7.88 28.44 -20.11
C GLU A 108 6.38 28.70 -19.91
N LEU A 109 5.54 27.71 -20.23
CA LEU A 109 4.11 27.77 -19.99
C LEU A 109 3.81 28.05 -18.51
N LEU A 110 4.42 27.31 -17.58
CA LEU A 110 4.25 27.54 -16.14
C LEU A 110 4.68 28.94 -15.68
N LYS A 111 5.75 29.50 -16.27
CA LYS A 111 6.19 30.87 -15.96
C LYS A 111 5.16 31.89 -16.41
N GLU A 112 4.65 31.77 -17.63
CA GLU A 112 3.59 32.66 -18.13
C GLU A 112 2.32 32.52 -17.31
N LEU A 113 1.98 31.29 -16.93
CA LEU A 113 0.88 31.01 -16.03
C LEU A 113 1.04 31.72 -14.67
N LEU A 114 2.22 31.61 -14.03
CA LEU A 114 2.50 32.30 -12.77
C LEU A 114 2.45 33.82 -12.90
N LYS A 115 2.92 34.38 -14.02
CA LYS A 115 2.80 35.83 -14.30
C LYS A 115 1.34 36.26 -14.45
N LEU A 116 0.53 35.50 -15.20
CA LEU A 116 -0.89 35.80 -15.38
C LEU A 116 -1.64 35.81 -14.04
N ALA A 117 -1.34 34.87 -13.15
CA ALA A 117 -1.93 34.84 -11.81
C ALA A 117 -1.64 36.10 -10.98
N MET A 118 -0.56 36.83 -11.26
CA MET A 118 -0.22 38.07 -10.56
C MET A 118 -0.96 39.30 -11.09
N HIS A 119 -1.49 39.28 -12.32
CA HIS A 119 -1.88 40.49 -13.05
C HIS A 119 -3.38 40.64 -13.36
N GLU A 120 -4.21 39.60 -13.26
CA GLU A 120 -5.63 39.71 -13.63
C GLU A 120 -6.62 39.53 -12.47
N GLU A 121 -7.28 40.63 -12.07
CA GLU A 121 -8.48 40.58 -11.20
C GLU A 121 -9.61 39.70 -11.78
N LYS A 122 -9.68 39.56 -13.11
CA LYS A 122 -10.66 38.73 -13.82
C LYS A 122 -10.41 37.22 -13.66
N ILE A 123 -9.19 36.80 -13.33
CA ILE A 123 -8.83 35.39 -13.10
C ILE A 123 -9.25 34.92 -11.71
N THR A 124 -9.63 35.80 -10.77
CA THR A 124 -10.03 35.41 -9.41
C THR A 124 -11.08 34.28 -9.37
N LYS A 125 -11.97 34.20 -10.37
CA LYS A 125 -12.94 33.09 -10.52
C LYS A 125 -12.28 31.74 -10.87
N TYR A 126 -11.22 31.77 -11.66
CA TYR A 126 -10.46 30.60 -12.14
C TYR A 126 -9.18 30.34 -11.35
N ILE A 127 -8.77 31.26 -10.46
CA ILE A 127 -7.51 31.20 -9.73
C ILE A 127 -7.40 29.93 -8.88
N ARG A 128 -8.53 29.44 -8.37
CA ARG A 128 -8.61 28.16 -7.64
C ARG A 128 -8.25 26.98 -8.54
N GLU A 129 -8.89 26.89 -9.69
CA GLU A 129 -8.66 25.80 -10.65
C GLU A 129 -7.24 25.89 -11.22
N PHE A 130 -6.74 27.11 -11.38
CA PHE A 130 -5.39 27.36 -11.85
C PHE A 130 -4.31 26.94 -10.85
N ILE A 131 -4.48 27.31 -9.58
CA ILE A 131 -3.60 26.87 -8.50
C ILE A 131 -3.63 25.35 -8.40
N HIS A 132 -4.80 24.74 -8.54
CA HIS A 132 -4.94 23.28 -8.55
C HIS A 132 -4.12 22.63 -9.67
N VAL A 133 -4.20 23.16 -10.90
CA VAL A 133 -3.40 22.70 -12.06
C VAL A 133 -1.91 22.82 -11.75
N ILE A 134 -1.46 23.98 -11.26
CA ILE A 134 -0.05 24.20 -10.90
C ILE A 134 0.41 23.22 -9.83
N CYS A 135 -0.38 23.05 -8.76
CA CYS A 135 -0.06 22.14 -7.65
C CYS A 135 0.02 20.68 -8.10
N ASN A 136 -0.85 20.25 -9.01
CA ASN A 136 -0.79 18.92 -9.59
C ASN A 136 0.44 18.76 -10.48
N ALA A 137 0.72 19.72 -11.35
CA ALA A 137 1.89 19.69 -12.24
C ALA A 137 3.20 19.53 -11.45
N PHE A 138 3.32 20.18 -10.29
CA PHE A 138 4.50 20.06 -9.43
C PHE A 138 4.83 18.64 -9.00
N THR A 139 3.81 17.78 -8.85
CA THR A 139 4.04 16.39 -8.44
C THR A 139 4.77 15.60 -9.53
N PHE A 140 4.55 15.93 -10.80
CA PHE A 140 5.11 15.25 -11.97
C PHE A 140 6.43 15.86 -12.47
N MET A 141 6.75 17.09 -12.07
CA MET A 141 7.98 17.76 -12.50
C MET A 141 9.27 17.06 -12.04
N ASP A 142 10.29 17.11 -12.89
CA ASP A 142 11.65 16.69 -12.56
C ASP A 142 12.35 17.68 -11.60
N TYR A 143 13.57 17.34 -11.17
CA TYR A 143 14.34 18.17 -10.24
C TYR A 143 14.69 19.56 -10.81
N TYR A 144 15.01 19.66 -12.10
CA TYR A 144 15.39 20.91 -12.75
C TYR A 144 14.19 21.84 -12.91
N GLN A 145 13.06 21.31 -13.37
CA GLN A 145 11.78 21.98 -13.46
C GLN A 145 11.36 22.51 -12.09
N LYS A 146 11.36 21.66 -11.06
CA LYS A 146 11.07 22.05 -9.67
C LYS A 146 11.97 23.18 -9.20
N ARG A 147 13.28 23.11 -9.45
CA ARG A 147 14.23 24.16 -9.04
C ARG A 147 13.93 25.50 -9.71
N THR A 148 13.60 25.49 -10.99
CA THR A 148 13.31 26.71 -11.75
C THR A 148 12.02 27.35 -11.29
N ILE A 149 10.94 26.58 -11.16
CA ILE A 149 9.65 27.13 -10.72
C ILE A 149 9.70 27.59 -9.24
N LYS A 150 10.39 26.86 -8.36
CA LYS A 150 10.63 27.29 -6.97
C LYS A 150 11.30 28.67 -6.88
N ARG A 151 12.22 28.99 -7.81
CA ARG A 151 12.84 30.32 -7.87
C ARG A 151 11.86 31.41 -8.26
N GLU A 152 10.95 31.13 -9.19
CA GLU A 152 9.92 32.11 -9.60
C GLU A 152 8.91 32.34 -8.46
N LEU A 153 8.45 31.27 -7.82
CA LEU A 153 7.58 31.37 -6.65
C LEU A 153 8.25 32.17 -5.52
N LYS A 154 9.55 31.98 -5.30
CA LYS A 154 10.30 32.73 -4.29
C LYS A 154 10.35 34.23 -4.56
N LYS A 155 10.29 34.69 -5.81
CA LYS A 155 10.41 36.13 -6.11
C LYS A 155 9.20 36.94 -5.63
N ASN A 156 8.01 36.36 -5.69
CA ASN A 156 6.74 37.02 -5.36
C ASN A 156 5.88 36.16 -4.41
N TYR A 157 6.54 35.50 -3.45
CA TYR A 157 5.89 34.51 -2.59
C TYR A 157 4.76 35.11 -1.77
N ASP A 158 4.84 36.39 -1.42
CA ASP A 158 3.84 37.12 -0.67
C ASP A 158 2.49 37.17 -1.40
N VAL A 159 2.53 37.47 -2.71
CA VAL A 159 1.36 37.46 -3.59
C VAL A 159 0.85 36.03 -3.76
N PHE A 160 1.74 35.09 -4.10
CA PHE A 160 1.33 33.69 -4.32
C PHE A 160 0.73 33.05 -3.07
N ASN A 161 1.28 33.30 -1.88
CA ASN A 161 0.75 32.78 -0.63
C ASN A 161 -0.65 33.32 -0.34
N GLN A 162 -0.95 34.58 -0.66
CA GLN A 162 -2.32 35.10 -0.56
C GLN A 162 -3.27 34.38 -1.51
N LEU A 163 -2.82 34.11 -2.73
CA LEU A 163 -3.61 33.35 -3.71
C LEU A 163 -3.86 31.90 -3.26
N PHE A 164 -2.83 31.26 -2.69
CA PHE A 164 -2.91 29.88 -2.20
C PHE A 164 -3.91 29.70 -1.06
N LEU A 165 -4.09 30.70 -0.20
CA LEU A 165 -5.12 30.64 0.85
C LEU A 165 -6.55 30.61 0.30
N ASN A 166 -6.74 31.07 -0.93
CA ASN A 166 -8.02 31.01 -1.63
C ASN A 166 -8.22 29.70 -2.40
N ALA A 167 -7.22 28.82 -2.50
CA ALA A 167 -7.27 27.56 -3.24
C ALA A 167 -8.05 26.45 -2.49
N GLN A 168 -8.13 25.25 -3.08
CA GLN A 168 -8.72 24.10 -2.38
C GLN A 168 -7.81 23.66 -1.23
N LEU A 169 -8.41 23.13 -0.16
CA LEU A 169 -7.69 22.73 1.06
C LEU A 169 -6.55 21.75 0.79
N SER A 170 -6.77 20.80 -0.12
CA SER A 170 -5.80 19.79 -0.55
C SER A 170 -4.58 20.36 -1.29
N ASP A 171 -4.67 21.58 -1.81
CA ASP A 171 -3.60 22.21 -2.59
C ASP A 171 -2.56 22.91 -1.72
N ILE A 172 -2.95 23.50 -0.57
CA ILE A 172 -1.99 24.12 0.36
C ILE A 172 -0.97 23.09 0.86
N ARG A 173 -1.43 21.86 1.10
CA ARG A 173 -0.56 20.74 1.47
C ARG A 173 0.49 20.47 0.39
N LYS A 174 0.08 20.41 -0.88
CA LYS A 174 1.00 20.24 -2.02
C LYS A 174 1.98 21.40 -2.11
N ILE A 175 1.55 22.62 -1.83
CA ILE A 175 2.43 23.80 -1.83
C ILE A 175 3.46 23.75 -0.72
N LEU A 176 3.09 23.34 0.50
CA LEU A 176 4.04 23.14 1.58
C LEU A 176 5.12 22.11 1.21
N ILE A 177 4.73 21.03 0.52
CA ILE A 177 5.68 20.04 -0.04
C ILE A 177 6.57 20.69 -1.11
N VAL A 178 6.00 21.50 -2.00
CA VAL A 178 6.77 22.22 -3.03
C VAL A 178 7.75 23.18 -2.39
N TYR A 179 7.36 23.87 -1.33
CA TYR A 179 8.25 24.78 -0.62
C TYR A 179 9.28 24.06 0.23
N HIS A 180 9.10 22.77 0.54
CA HIS A 180 10.04 22.03 1.36
C HIS A 180 11.47 22.09 0.81
N SER A 181 12.29 22.93 1.46
CA SER A 181 13.68 23.23 1.18
C SER A 181 14.20 24.22 2.22
N GLU A 182 15.45 24.08 2.65
CA GLU A 182 16.11 25.08 3.51
C GLU A 182 16.21 26.47 2.84
N LYS A 183 16.13 26.55 1.51
CA LYS A 183 16.22 27.81 0.75
C LYS A 183 14.89 28.55 0.62
N LEU A 184 13.80 27.97 1.10
CA LEU A 184 12.43 28.48 1.00
C LEU A 184 11.79 28.66 2.39
N ILE A 185 12.59 28.93 3.41
CA ILE A 185 12.09 29.21 4.77
C ILE A 185 11.17 30.44 4.75
N ASP A 186 11.59 31.57 4.16
CA ASP A 186 10.77 32.80 4.16
C ASP A 186 9.39 32.61 3.49
N PRO A 187 9.28 31.96 2.31
CA PRO A 187 7.97 31.62 1.73
C PRO A 187 7.09 30.72 2.60
N ILE A 188 7.67 29.75 3.31
CA ILE A 188 6.91 28.87 4.21
C ILE A 188 6.45 29.63 5.44
N ASP A 189 7.34 30.43 6.02
CA ASP A 189 7.05 31.23 7.20
C ASP A 189 5.86 32.17 6.94
N ASP A 190 5.89 32.90 5.82
CA ASP A 190 4.80 33.77 5.40
C ASP A 190 3.51 33.00 5.10
N LEU A 191 3.59 31.84 4.44
CA LEU A 191 2.41 31.03 4.14
C LEU A 191 1.74 30.53 5.44
N LEU A 192 2.53 30.00 6.37
CA LEU A 192 2.03 29.53 7.66
C LEU A 192 1.46 30.68 8.49
N GLU A 193 2.13 31.83 8.51
CA GLU A 193 1.66 33.01 9.23
C GLU A 193 0.31 33.49 8.69
N LYS A 194 0.18 33.64 7.37
CA LYS A 194 -1.10 34.04 6.75
C LYS A 194 -2.19 32.98 6.94
N LEU A 195 -1.84 31.69 6.90
CA LEU A 195 -2.77 30.59 7.17
C LEU A 195 -3.32 30.67 8.60
N ILE A 196 -2.45 30.86 9.61
CA ILE A 196 -2.87 31.00 11.01
C ILE A 196 -3.77 32.21 11.23
N HIS A 197 -3.56 33.29 10.47
CA HIS A 197 -4.39 34.51 10.52
C HIS A 197 -5.56 34.51 9.55
N SER A 198 -5.80 33.43 8.81
CA SER A 198 -6.93 33.30 7.89
C SER A 198 -8.09 32.52 8.54
N GLU A 199 -9.31 32.79 8.07
CA GLU A 199 -10.49 31.97 8.41
C GLU A 199 -10.40 30.58 7.76
N CYS A 200 -9.61 30.43 6.68
CA CYS A 200 -9.46 29.15 5.99
C CYS A 200 -8.85 28.05 6.87
N LEU A 201 -8.14 28.40 7.94
CA LEU A 201 -7.61 27.44 8.92
C LEU A 201 -8.73 26.53 9.48
N TYR A 202 -9.91 27.08 9.76
CA TYR A 202 -11.02 26.33 10.35
C TYR A 202 -11.66 25.32 9.40
N ASN A 203 -11.35 25.39 8.11
CA ASN A 203 -11.87 24.47 7.09
C ASN A 203 -11.06 23.17 7.03
N TYR A 204 -9.85 23.15 7.57
CA TYR A 204 -9.00 21.97 7.58
C TYR A 204 -9.51 20.91 8.54
N ILE A 205 -9.56 19.68 8.05
CA ILE A 205 -9.96 18.51 8.82
C ILE A 205 -8.74 17.71 9.27
N ASP A 206 -8.95 16.92 10.32
CA ASP A 206 -8.00 16.13 11.09
C ASP A 206 -6.61 15.84 10.45
N GLU A 207 -6.57 15.14 9.31
CA GLU A 207 -5.31 14.74 8.66
C GLU A 207 -4.54 15.88 7.98
N ASP A 208 -5.25 16.82 7.37
CA ASP A 208 -4.61 18.01 6.77
C ASP A 208 -4.16 18.97 7.87
N ALA A 209 -4.97 19.10 8.93
CA ALA A 209 -4.61 19.86 10.12
C ALA A 209 -3.37 19.29 10.82
N LEU A 210 -3.23 17.96 10.84
CA LEU A 210 -2.02 17.28 11.31
C LEU A 210 -0.81 17.69 10.49
N ASN A 211 -0.87 17.63 9.16
CA ASN A 211 0.26 18.01 8.31
C ASN A 211 0.66 19.47 8.53
N ILE A 212 -0.30 20.41 8.55
CA ILE A 212 -0.04 21.83 8.86
C ILE A 212 0.68 21.97 10.20
N PHE A 213 0.20 21.27 11.24
CA PHE A 213 0.80 21.32 12.56
C PHE A 213 2.25 20.78 12.58
N LEU A 214 2.52 19.71 11.81
CA LEU A 214 3.88 19.16 11.70
C LEU A 214 4.82 20.13 10.98
N TYR A 215 4.37 20.83 9.93
CA TYR A 215 5.16 21.90 9.31
C TYR A 215 5.48 23.02 10.31
N ILE A 216 4.52 23.43 11.14
CA ILE A 216 4.73 24.45 12.18
C ILE A 216 5.82 24.04 13.17
N ILE A 217 5.86 22.76 13.57
CA ILE A 217 6.91 22.25 14.47
C ILE A 217 8.24 22.11 13.73
N TYR A 218 8.24 21.57 12.51
CA TYR A 218 9.44 21.36 11.70
C TYR A 218 10.21 22.68 11.47
N TYR A 219 9.49 23.77 11.18
CA TYR A 219 10.04 25.11 10.97
C TYR A 219 10.14 25.95 12.26
N ASP A 220 9.97 25.33 13.43
CA ASP A 220 10.19 25.96 14.75
C ASP A 220 9.31 27.19 15.04
N LYS A 221 8.06 27.17 14.56
CA LYS A 221 7.10 28.28 14.71
C LYS A 221 6.10 28.09 15.84
N ILE A 222 6.11 26.94 16.51
CA ILE A 222 5.13 26.61 17.54
C ILE A 222 5.13 27.62 18.70
N GLU A 223 6.29 28.11 19.13
CA GLU A 223 6.44 29.07 20.23
C GLU A 223 5.96 30.48 19.86
N GLN A 224 6.05 30.84 18.58
CA GLN A 224 5.49 32.07 18.04
C GLN A 224 3.97 31.95 17.95
N PHE A 225 3.48 30.89 17.30
CA PHE A 225 2.06 30.76 16.94
C PHE A 225 1.17 30.43 18.13
N LYS A 226 1.69 29.78 19.18
CA LYS A 226 0.91 29.51 20.40
C LYS A 226 0.42 30.79 21.10
N LYS A 227 0.99 31.96 20.80
CA LYS A 227 0.55 33.25 21.35
C LYS A 227 -0.76 33.76 20.73
N TYR A 228 -1.14 33.24 19.56
CA TYR A 228 -2.35 33.67 18.86
C TYR A 228 -3.58 32.90 19.33
N ASP A 229 -4.64 33.63 19.70
CA ASP A 229 -5.91 33.05 20.14
C ASP A 229 -6.52 32.11 19.11
N ARG A 230 -6.45 32.48 17.82
CA ARG A 230 -6.99 31.66 16.72
C ARG A 230 -6.28 30.31 16.63
N PHE A 231 -4.96 30.30 16.72
CA PHE A 231 -4.16 29.08 16.75
C PHE A 231 -4.55 28.19 17.93
N GLN A 232 -4.64 28.77 19.14
CA GLN A 232 -5.01 28.01 20.34
C GLN A 232 -6.43 27.44 20.24
N LYS A 233 -7.42 28.24 19.81
CA LYS A 233 -8.81 27.80 19.64
C LYS A 233 -8.92 26.67 18.62
N TYR A 234 -8.24 26.79 17.49
CA TYR A 234 -8.23 25.76 16.46
C TYR A 234 -7.58 24.46 16.96
N PHE A 235 -6.32 24.49 17.42
CA PHE A 235 -5.60 23.28 17.83
C PHE A 235 -6.03 22.68 19.18
N ASN A 236 -6.94 23.34 19.92
CA ASN A 236 -7.64 22.73 21.06
C ASN A 236 -9.03 22.17 20.67
N SER A 237 -9.49 22.36 19.43
CA SER A 237 -10.81 21.93 18.94
C SER A 237 -10.93 20.42 18.86
N GLU A 238 -12.10 19.89 19.23
CA GLU A 238 -12.39 18.46 19.15
C GLU A 238 -12.49 17.93 17.71
N ARG A 239 -12.66 18.84 16.73
CA ARG A 239 -12.79 18.49 15.31
C ARG A 239 -11.50 17.93 14.69
N ILE A 240 -10.36 18.21 15.30
CA ILE A 240 -9.03 17.84 14.77
C ILE A 240 -8.27 17.00 15.79
N TYR A 241 -8.69 15.74 15.91
CA TYR A 241 -8.25 14.82 16.95
C TYR A 241 -6.72 14.65 17.01
N TYR A 242 -6.06 14.34 15.89
CA TYR A 242 -4.63 14.01 15.90
C TYR A 242 -3.76 15.22 16.16
N SER A 243 -4.01 16.34 15.50
CA SER A 243 -3.26 17.58 15.73
C SER A 243 -3.48 18.12 17.14
N ARG A 244 -4.71 18.06 17.68
CA ARG A 244 -5.00 18.36 19.08
C ARG A 244 -4.21 17.48 20.03
N LYS A 245 -4.17 16.16 19.78
CA LYS A 245 -3.47 15.20 20.63
C LYS A 245 -1.95 15.44 20.62
N ILE A 246 -1.35 15.71 19.46
CA ILE A 246 0.08 16.07 19.42
C ILE A 246 0.32 17.40 20.13
N TYR A 247 -0.54 18.41 19.95
CA TYR A 247 -0.39 19.70 20.61
C TYR A 247 -0.50 19.61 22.15
N SER A 248 -1.44 18.80 22.66
CA SER A 248 -1.56 18.57 24.10
C SER A 248 -0.38 17.79 24.66
N LEU A 249 0.09 16.76 23.96
CA LEU A 249 1.30 16.00 24.34
C LEU A 249 2.54 16.89 24.31
N TYR A 250 2.68 17.78 23.33
CA TYR A 250 3.75 18.78 23.29
C TYR A 250 3.73 19.68 24.54
N LYS A 251 2.56 20.23 24.91
CA LYS A 251 2.40 21.04 26.13
C LYS A 251 2.69 20.25 27.41
N LEU A 252 2.28 18.98 27.46
CA LEU A 252 2.54 18.13 28.61
C LEU A 252 4.02 17.80 28.75
N TYR A 253 4.70 17.55 27.62
CA TYR A 253 6.13 17.24 27.62
C TYR A 253 6.97 18.43 28.05
N SER A 254 6.62 19.65 27.61
CA SER A 254 7.34 20.87 28.02
C SER A 254 7.31 21.10 29.54
N ILE A 255 6.34 20.52 30.25
CA ILE A 255 6.21 20.57 31.71
C ILE A 255 6.87 19.35 32.37
N LYS A 256 6.45 18.13 31.99
CA LYS A 256 6.77 16.90 32.72
C LYS A 256 8.05 16.20 32.25
N LYS A 257 8.44 16.40 31.00
CA LYS A 257 9.58 15.72 30.33
C LYS A 257 9.54 14.18 30.42
N ASP A 258 8.36 13.59 30.40
CA ASP A 258 8.16 12.14 30.52
C ASP A 258 8.32 11.42 29.17
N ILE A 259 9.02 10.27 29.18
CA ILE A 259 9.26 9.43 28.01
C ILE A 259 7.99 8.71 27.52
N SER A 260 6.98 8.52 28.38
CA SER A 260 5.67 7.97 27.99
C SER A 260 4.95 8.87 26.96
N ILE A 261 5.23 10.17 27.00
CA ILE A 261 4.69 11.17 26.06
C ILE A 261 5.33 11.00 24.68
N LEU A 262 6.62 10.68 24.63
CA LEU A 262 7.30 10.33 23.37
C LEU A 262 6.64 9.12 22.72
N GLN A 263 6.38 8.06 23.48
CA GLN A 263 5.72 6.85 22.97
C GLN A 263 4.34 7.18 22.38
N SER A 264 3.57 8.03 23.07
CA SER A 264 2.24 8.46 22.62
C SER A 264 2.28 9.25 21.30
N ILE A 265 3.29 10.13 21.11
CA ILE A 265 3.47 10.86 19.84
C ILE A 265 3.91 9.89 18.72
N VAL A 266 4.84 8.97 19.02
CA VAL A 266 5.29 7.96 18.06
C VAL A 266 4.14 7.06 17.62
N GLU A 267 3.23 6.69 18.53
CA GLU A 267 2.04 5.91 18.20
C GLU A 267 1.12 6.64 17.20
N ILE A 268 0.92 7.95 17.37
CA ILE A 268 0.16 8.76 16.40
C ILE A 268 0.84 8.73 15.04
N PHE A 269 2.16 8.89 14.99
CA PHE A 269 2.93 8.81 13.74
C PHE A 269 2.85 7.44 13.08
N ARG A 270 2.83 6.35 13.87
CA ARG A 270 2.64 4.99 13.35
C ARG A 270 1.24 4.81 12.76
N ASN A 271 0.20 5.26 13.46
CA ASN A 271 -1.20 5.08 13.05
C ASN A 271 -1.57 5.93 11.84
N LYS A 272 -0.96 7.11 11.69
CA LYS A 272 -1.22 8.06 10.59
C LYS A 272 -0.07 8.20 9.61
N GLU A 273 0.83 7.22 9.56
CA GLU A 273 1.97 7.20 8.67
C GLU A 273 1.58 7.39 7.20
N ALA A 274 0.45 6.83 6.75
CA ALA A 274 -0.03 6.98 5.38
C ALA A 274 -0.39 8.44 5.02
N CYS A 275 -0.80 9.23 6.02
CA CYS A 275 -1.37 10.56 5.84
C CYS A 275 -0.33 11.67 6.07
N ILE A 276 0.79 11.38 6.73
CA ILE A 276 1.93 12.31 6.87
C ILE A 276 2.64 12.45 5.52
N ASP A 277 2.91 13.70 5.12
CA ASP A 277 3.53 14.03 3.85
C ASP A 277 4.85 13.31 3.54
N LEU A 278 5.17 13.28 2.24
CA LEU A 278 6.44 12.79 1.70
C LEU A 278 7.61 13.42 2.47
N PHE A 279 8.66 12.63 2.71
CA PHE A 279 9.71 12.83 3.73
C PHE A 279 9.31 12.43 5.16
N LYS A 280 8.35 11.50 5.32
CA LYS A 280 7.90 10.90 6.59
C LYS A 280 9.02 10.71 7.63
N THR A 281 10.09 10.03 7.25
CA THR A 281 11.22 9.76 8.16
C THR A 281 11.94 11.03 8.58
N GLU A 282 12.14 11.99 7.66
CA GLU A 282 12.81 13.26 7.98
C GLU A 282 11.90 14.17 8.81
N MET A 283 10.64 14.33 8.40
CA MET A 283 9.63 15.11 9.10
C MET A 283 9.50 14.61 10.54
N ILE A 284 9.30 13.31 10.72
CA ILE A 284 9.15 12.73 12.05
C ILE A 284 10.44 12.88 12.86
N LYS A 285 11.61 12.58 12.28
CA LYS A 285 12.91 12.78 12.97
C LYS A 285 13.08 14.23 13.43
N LYS A 286 12.89 15.21 12.55
CA LYS A 286 13.04 16.63 12.92
C LYS A 286 12.01 17.05 13.96
N VAL A 287 10.74 16.67 13.80
CA VAL A 287 9.69 17.00 14.76
C VAL A 287 10.01 16.41 16.14
N LEU A 288 10.39 15.14 16.21
CA LEU A 288 10.77 14.52 17.47
C LEU A 288 12.04 15.14 18.07
N ASN A 289 13.06 15.41 17.25
CA ASN A 289 14.25 16.12 17.70
C ASN A 289 13.89 17.52 18.25
N LYS A 290 12.96 18.24 17.61
CA LYS A 290 12.52 19.58 18.06
C LYS A 290 11.72 19.53 19.36
N ILE A 291 10.81 18.55 19.51
CA ILE A 291 9.99 18.42 20.71
C ILE A 291 10.82 17.90 21.90
N PHE A 292 11.65 16.88 21.68
CA PHE A 292 12.30 16.11 22.73
C PHE A 292 13.79 16.42 22.92
N ASN A 293 14.42 17.17 22.00
CA ASN A 293 15.86 17.42 21.95
C ASN A 293 16.72 16.13 21.96
N ILE A 294 16.17 15.03 21.44
CA ILE A 294 16.86 13.74 21.31
C ILE A 294 17.39 13.65 19.89
N LYS A 295 18.67 13.31 19.69
CA LYS A 295 19.18 12.96 18.35
C LYS A 295 18.72 11.54 18.01
N ILE A 296 17.68 11.41 17.20
CA ILE A 296 17.23 10.08 16.75
C ILE A 296 18.03 9.65 15.52
N GLU A 297 19.16 9.00 15.75
CA GLU A 297 20.01 8.48 14.66
C GLU A 297 19.28 7.36 13.88
N HIS A 298 18.55 6.48 14.58
CA HIS A 298 17.94 5.27 14.04
C HIS A 298 16.42 5.21 14.28
N PHE A 299 15.66 6.05 13.58
CA PHE A 299 14.18 6.03 13.68
C PHE A 299 13.57 4.68 13.28
N ASN A 300 14.26 3.89 12.44
CA ASN A 300 13.84 2.54 12.05
C ASN A 300 13.75 1.56 13.25
N ASN A 301 14.51 1.78 14.32
CA ASN A 301 14.44 0.94 15.52
C ASN A 301 13.19 1.25 16.38
N LEU A 302 12.55 2.41 16.17
CA LEU A 302 11.23 2.73 16.70
C LEU A 302 10.10 2.20 15.79
N TYR A 303 10.43 1.55 14.66
CA TYR A 303 9.52 0.90 13.73
C TYR A 303 9.72 -0.62 13.71
N VAL A 304 10.04 -1.24 14.85
CA VAL A 304 9.77 -2.69 14.98
C VAL A 304 8.26 -2.85 15.04
N LYS A 305 7.61 -2.74 13.87
CA LYS A 305 6.38 -3.45 13.59
C LYS A 305 6.78 -4.91 13.73
N GLU A 306 6.32 -5.57 14.78
CA GLU A 306 6.07 -7.01 14.73
C GLU A 306 4.95 -7.26 13.70
N THR A 307 5.15 -6.87 12.44
CA THR A 307 4.31 -7.36 11.35
C THR A 307 4.79 -8.76 11.06
N TYR A 308 4.24 -9.70 11.82
CA TYR A 308 4.09 -11.09 11.42
C TYR A 308 3.22 -11.11 10.16
N ILE A 309 3.82 -10.87 9.00
CA ILE A 309 3.24 -11.28 7.73
C ILE A 309 3.50 -12.78 7.66
N LYS A 310 2.43 -13.58 7.79
CA LYS A 310 2.52 -15.02 7.59
C LYS A 310 3.03 -15.27 6.16
N PRO A 311 3.96 -16.21 5.96
CA PRO A 311 4.53 -16.48 4.64
C PRO A 311 3.49 -16.78 3.55
N GLU A 312 2.29 -17.21 3.93
CA GLU A 312 1.21 -17.58 3.01
C GLU A 312 0.53 -16.39 2.30
N ASP A 313 0.59 -15.18 2.87
CA ASP A 313 -0.24 -14.04 2.42
C ASP A 313 0.44 -13.15 1.34
N TYR A 314 1.63 -13.52 0.87
CA TYR A 314 2.38 -12.72 -0.11
C TYR A 314 2.38 -13.37 -1.50
N ILE A 315 1.42 -12.99 -2.34
CA ILE A 315 1.45 -13.30 -3.78
C ILE A 315 1.36 -11.98 -4.55
N TYR A 316 2.51 -11.42 -4.92
CA TYR A 316 2.60 -10.21 -5.75
C TYR A 316 3.32 -10.55 -7.06
N ARG A 317 2.57 -10.71 -8.15
CA ARG A 317 3.12 -10.99 -9.49
C ARG A 317 3.30 -9.68 -10.25
N HIS A 318 4.53 -9.18 -10.31
CA HIS A 318 4.88 -8.10 -11.23
C HIS A 318 6.05 -8.57 -12.11
N PRO A 319 5.97 -8.45 -13.45
CA PRO A 319 6.86 -9.12 -14.42
C PRO A 319 8.35 -8.72 -14.39
N ASN A 320 8.75 -7.79 -13.51
CA ASN A 320 10.11 -7.25 -13.42
C ASN A 320 10.83 -7.65 -12.12
N TYR A 321 10.25 -8.53 -11.30
CA TYR A 321 10.86 -9.02 -10.05
C TYR A 321 11.28 -10.49 -10.20
N SER A 322 12.28 -10.94 -9.40
CA SER A 322 12.74 -12.34 -9.47
C SER A 322 11.66 -13.31 -9.06
N GLU A 323 11.78 -14.52 -9.58
CA GLU A 323 11.01 -15.67 -9.14
C GLU A 323 11.18 -15.94 -7.64
N LEU A 324 12.38 -15.73 -7.08
CA LEU A 324 12.63 -15.86 -5.63
C LEU A 324 11.63 -15.04 -4.77
N ARG A 325 11.12 -13.92 -5.29
CA ARG A 325 10.20 -13.05 -4.55
C ARG A 325 8.83 -13.70 -4.35
N ASN A 326 8.43 -14.62 -5.22
CA ASN A 326 7.23 -15.45 -5.08
C ASN A 326 7.29 -16.37 -3.87
N TYR A 327 8.50 -16.65 -3.37
CA TYR A 327 8.77 -17.51 -2.22
C TYR A 327 9.08 -16.69 -0.95
N GLY A 328 8.83 -15.37 -1.01
CA GLY A 328 9.04 -14.43 0.08
C GLY A 328 10.48 -13.90 0.22
N TYR A 329 11.37 -14.23 -0.72
CA TYR A 329 12.77 -13.79 -0.68
C TYR A 329 12.90 -12.28 -0.95
N GLN A 330 13.39 -11.54 0.04
CA GLN A 330 13.62 -10.09 -0.04
C GLN A 330 14.82 -9.69 0.82
N ILE A 331 15.57 -8.67 0.39
CA ILE A 331 16.68 -8.11 1.17
C ILE A 331 16.15 -7.17 2.27
N THR A 332 15.24 -6.26 1.93
CA THR A 332 14.72 -5.28 2.88
C THR A 332 13.67 -5.89 3.79
N ASN A 333 13.68 -5.51 5.07
CA ASN A 333 12.70 -5.93 6.09
C ASN A 333 12.64 -7.45 6.35
N ARG A 334 13.73 -8.17 6.12
CA ARG A 334 13.87 -9.59 6.46
C ARG A 334 15.15 -9.84 7.24
N THR A 335 15.11 -10.72 8.23
CA THR A 335 16.34 -11.22 8.87
C THR A 335 17.05 -12.20 7.94
N ASP A 336 18.32 -12.47 8.21
CA ASP A 336 19.12 -13.42 7.41
C ASP A 336 18.48 -14.83 7.42
N GLU A 337 17.89 -15.24 8.54
CA GLU A 337 17.19 -16.52 8.73
C GLU A 337 15.85 -16.58 7.98
N GLN A 338 15.10 -15.48 7.93
CA GLN A 338 13.85 -15.43 7.17
C GLN A 338 14.14 -15.50 5.67
N ARG A 339 15.18 -14.78 5.23
CA ARG A 339 15.66 -14.80 3.84
C ARG A 339 16.17 -16.20 3.47
N TRP A 340 16.90 -16.84 4.37
CA TRP A 340 17.34 -18.23 4.22
C TRP A 340 16.18 -19.22 4.10
N LYS A 341 15.15 -19.12 4.97
CA LYS A 341 13.95 -19.96 4.87
C LYS A 341 13.22 -19.80 3.54
N SER A 342 13.16 -18.58 3.00
CA SER A 342 12.59 -18.34 1.66
C SER A 342 13.41 -18.98 0.55
N LEU A 343 14.75 -18.99 0.65
CA LEU A 343 15.61 -19.73 -0.28
C LEU A 343 15.37 -21.23 -0.20
N GLN A 344 15.26 -21.78 1.00
CA GLN A 344 14.97 -23.21 1.19
C GLN A 344 13.61 -23.60 0.57
N LYS A 345 12.60 -22.73 0.65
CA LYS A 345 11.32 -22.94 -0.03
C LYS A 345 11.47 -22.95 -1.56
N TYR A 346 12.30 -22.08 -2.11
CA TYR A 346 12.59 -22.07 -3.55
C TYR A 346 13.35 -23.33 -3.98
N LEU A 347 14.37 -23.74 -3.21
CA LEU A 347 15.12 -24.98 -3.43
C LEU A 347 14.28 -26.26 -3.38
N ASN A 348 13.14 -26.25 -2.69
CA ASN A 348 12.23 -27.40 -2.68
C ASN A 348 11.52 -27.58 -4.03
N GLU A 349 11.41 -26.52 -4.82
CA GLU A 349 10.69 -26.51 -6.11
C GLU A 349 11.62 -26.33 -7.32
N HIS A 350 12.87 -25.89 -7.11
CA HIS A 350 13.86 -25.59 -8.13
C HIS A 350 15.22 -26.19 -7.77
N SER A 351 16.06 -26.45 -8.76
CA SER A 351 17.40 -26.98 -8.54
C SER A 351 18.33 -25.98 -7.84
N LEU A 352 19.40 -26.50 -7.20
CA LEU A 352 20.45 -25.67 -6.61
C LEU A 352 21.09 -24.75 -7.67
N GLN A 353 21.33 -25.27 -8.88
CA GLN A 353 21.90 -24.50 -9.99
C GLN A 353 20.99 -23.33 -10.43
N GLU A 354 19.68 -23.54 -10.52
CA GLU A 354 18.72 -22.48 -10.84
C GLU A 354 18.68 -21.39 -9.75
N THR A 355 18.70 -21.82 -8.48
CA THR A 355 18.73 -20.92 -7.33
C THR A 355 19.98 -20.05 -7.31
N VAL A 356 21.13 -20.65 -7.56
CA VAL A 356 22.42 -19.96 -7.65
C VAL A 356 22.45 -19.00 -8.83
N ASN A 357 21.96 -19.41 -10.00
CA ASN A 357 21.90 -18.57 -11.19
C ASN A 357 21.01 -17.34 -10.99
N GLU A 358 19.86 -17.48 -10.34
CA GLU A 358 18.94 -16.37 -10.11
C GLU A 358 19.51 -15.34 -9.11
N LEU A 359 20.22 -15.80 -8.07
CA LEU A 359 20.95 -14.91 -7.16
C LEU A 359 22.14 -14.23 -7.87
N ASN A 360 22.95 -14.99 -8.61
CA ASN A 360 24.13 -14.46 -9.29
C ASN A 360 23.76 -13.44 -10.38
N LYS A 361 22.70 -13.70 -11.15
CA LYS A 361 22.16 -12.76 -12.14
C LYS A 361 21.88 -11.38 -11.53
N ARG A 362 21.38 -11.33 -10.31
CA ARG A 362 21.10 -10.07 -9.60
C ARG A 362 22.36 -9.35 -9.18
N ILE A 363 23.33 -10.08 -8.66
CA ILE A 363 24.65 -9.54 -8.32
C ILE A 363 25.28 -8.92 -9.56
N ARG A 364 25.34 -9.65 -10.69
CA ARG A 364 25.89 -9.16 -11.95
C ARG A 364 25.19 -7.91 -12.47
N LEU A 365 23.84 -7.89 -12.46
CA LEU A 365 23.05 -6.74 -12.90
C LEU A 365 23.33 -5.47 -12.07
N LYS A 366 23.72 -5.62 -10.80
CA LYS A 366 23.99 -4.48 -9.90
C LYS A 366 25.47 -4.14 -9.77
N LEU A 367 26.37 -5.06 -10.13
CA LEU A 367 27.80 -4.81 -10.25
C LEU A 367 28.18 -4.13 -11.58
N GLY A 368 27.36 -4.20 -12.62
CA GLY A 368 27.70 -3.66 -13.95
C GLY A 368 27.81 -2.13 -14.05
N ARG A 369 27.40 -1.35 -13.03
CA ARG A 369 27.48 0.12 -13.04
C ARG A 369 28.02 0.63 -11.69
N GLU A 370 29.03 1.51 -11.71
CA GLU A 370 29.64 2.15 -10.53
C GLU A 370 28.60 2.78 -9.57
N GLU A 371 27.59 3.47 -10.12
CA GLU A 371 26.52 4.09 -9.33
C GLU A 371 25.61 3.05 -8.64
N ASP A 372 25.36 1.93 -9.31
CA ASP A 372 24.55 0.83 -8.76
C ASP A 372 25.34 0.04 -7.71
N LYS A 373 26.67 -0.11 -7.85
CA LYS A 373 27.53 -0.72 -6.82
C LYS A 373 27.38 0.01 -5.48
N LYS A 374 27.45 1.34 -5.48
CA LYS A 374 27.29 2.15 -4.25
C LYS A 374 25.86 2.12 -3.72
N ARG A 375 24.85 2.21 -4.60
CA ARG A 375 23.43 2.23 -4.21
C ARG A 375 22.94 0.90 -3.65
N TYR A 376 23.44 -0.22 -4.17
CA TYR A 376 22.99 -1.58 -3.83
C TYR A 376 24.01 -2.38 -3.02
N ALA A 377 25.04 -1.74 -2.45
CA ALA A 377 26.11 -2.41 -1.69
C ALA A 377 25.57 -3.41 -0.65
N ASN A 378 24.62 -2.99 0.18
CA ASN A 378 23.98 -3.87 1.18
C ASN A 378 23.24 -5.05 0.54
N ALA A 379 22.54 -4.86 -0.58
CA ALA A 379 21.84 -5.95 -1.25
C ALA A 379 22.80 -6.96 -1.88
N ILE A 380 23.89 -6.47 -2.47
CA ILE A 380 24.96 -7.30 -3.03
C ILE A 380 25.63 -8.13 -1.92
N GLU A 381 25.95 -7.51 -0.77
CA GLU A 381 26.52 -8.19 0.38
C GLU A 381 25.61 -9.32 0.88
N LYS A 382 24.30 -9.04 1.02
CA LYS A 382 23.33 -10.06 1.45
C LYS A 382 23.12 -11.18 0.43
N TRP A 383 23.14 -10.89 -0.87
CA TRP A 383 23.10 -11.93 -1.91
C TRP A 383 24.38 -12.78 -1.91
N ARG A 384 25.55 -12.18 -1.71
CA ARG A 384 26.83 -12.89 -1.58
C ARG A 384 26.85 -13.79 -0.35
N PHE A 385 26.39 -13.28 0.79
CA PHE A 385 26.27 -14.07 2.02
C PHE A 385 25.39 -15.30 1.82
N ASP A 386 24.23 -15.14 1.19
CA ASP A 386 23.32 -16.26 0.92
C ASP A 386 23.90 -17.26 -0.08
N LEU A 387 24.61 -16.79 -1.13
CA LEU A 387 25.30 -17.67 -2.07
C LEU A 387 26.40 -18.48 -1.37
N ASN A 388 27.23 -17.85 -0.53
CA ASN A 388 28.25 -18.57 0.22
C ASN A 388 27.63 -19.63 1.12
N ARG A 389 26.52 -19.30 1.79
CA ARG A 389 25.79 -20.26 2.60
C ARG A 389 25.18 -21.41 1.79
N LEU A 390 24.66 -21.16 0.58
CA LEU A 390 24.21 -22.22 -0.33
C LEU A 390 25.36 -23.15 -0.73
N LYS A 391 26.55 -22.57 -0.99
CA LYS A 391 27.76 -23.33 -1.30
C LYS A 391 28.18 -24.21 -0.12
N GLU A 392 28.17 -23.68 1.08
CA GLU A 392 28.55 -24.43 2.29
C GLU A 392 27.58 -25.55 2.63
N VAL A 393 26.28 -25.35 2.40
CA VAL A 393 25.23 -26.27 2.89
C VAL A 393 24.83 -27.33 1.86
N TYR A 394 24.83 -27.00 0.57
CA TYR A 394 24.20 -27.85 -0.46
C TYR A 394 25.09 -28.21 -1.65
N TYR A 395 26.24 -27.54 -1.84
CA TYR A 395 27.03 -27.72 -3.04
C TYR A 395 28.00 -28.89 -2.93
N GLU A 396 27.89 -29.85 -3.85
CA GLU A 396 28.69 -31.09 -3.87
C GLU A 396 29.64 -31.15 -5.09
N ASN A 397 29.96 -30.00 -5.69
CA ASN A 397 30.72 -29.88 -6.96
C ASN A 397 29.99 -30.46 -8.19
N ASP A 398 28.67 -30.37 -8.19
CA ASP A 398 27.76 -30.88 -9.21
C ASP A 398 27.56 -29.93 -10.42
N PHE A 399 27.97 -28.67 -10.32
CA PHE A 399 28.00 -27.69 -11.42
C PHE A 399 29.01 -26.57 -11.15
N PRO A 400 29.45 -25.76 -12.14
CA PRO A 400 30.37 -24.66 -11.89
C PRO A 400 29.74 -23.58 -11.00
N TRP A 401 30.34 -23.34 -9.82
CA TRP A 401 29.93 -22.23 -8.96
C TRP A 401 30.32 -20.89 -9.58
N PRO A 402 29.46 -19.87 -9.57
CA PRO A 402 29.81 -18.57 -10.15
C PRO A 402 30.97 -17.90 -9.39
N ASP A 403 31.96 -17.42 -10.13
CA ASP A 403 33.04 -16.59 -9.61
C ASP A 403 32.52 -15.17 -9.40
N ILE A 404 32.44 -14.76 -8.13
CA ILE A 404 31.88 -13.47 -7.72
C ILE A 404 33.00 -12.47 -7.34
N ASP A 405 34.26 -12.90 -7.47
CA ASP A 405 35.47 -12.22 -6.99
C ASP A 405 36.36 -11.62 -8.09
N GLU A 406 35.92 -11.55 -9.35
CA GLU A 406 36.68 -10.83 -10.38
C GLU A 406 36.38 -9.32 -10.33
N GLU A 407 37.21 -8.62 -9.56
CA GLU A 407 37.64 -7.25 -9.88
C GLU A 407 38.57 -7.29 -11.09
N GLU A 408 38.12 -6.74 -12.22
CA GLU A 408 38.97 -5.90 -13.10
C GLU A 408 38.30 -4.54 -13.28
#